data_AF-A0A351CWU3-F1
#
_entry.id   AF-A0A351CWU3-F1
#
_cell.length_a   1.000
_cell.length_b   1.000
_cell.length_c   1.000
_cell.angle_alpha   90.00
_cell.angle_beta   90.00
_cell.angle_gamma   90.00
#
_symmetry.space_group_name_H-M   'P 1'
#
loop_
_entity.id
_entity.type
_entity.pdbx_description
1 polymer ?
#
loop_
_entity_poly.entity_id
_entity_poly.type
_entity_poly.pdbx_seq_one_letter_code
_entity_poly.pdbx_strand_id
1 'polypeptide(L)'
;MDIMDLGVKLLAQKLGGSANNDMVGQVLGSLLSNSKGDLDLGSLLNGMNGGGLSDLAESWLGDGDNKPVSTNQLESIFGSDKIKEMAGQLGADKGSLL
;
A
#
# COMPACT_ATOMS: atom_id res chain seq x y z
N MET A 1 7.42 -3.63 17.59
CA MET A 1 6.17 -3.65 16.82
C MET A 1 6.60 -3.38 15.39
N ASP A 2 6.40 -4.34 14.49
CA ASP A 2 6.84 -4.22 13.09
C ASP A 2 5.95 -3.20 12.36
N ILE A 3 6.51 -2.47 11.39
CA ILE A 3 5.75 -1.60 10.50
C ILE A 3 4.72 -2.40 9.70
N MET A 4 5.04 -3.66 9.35
CA MET A 4 4.09 -4.55 8.67
C MET A 4 2.91 -4.90 9.59
N ASP A 5 3.17 -5.22 10.85
CA ASP A 5 2.10 -5.49 11.83
C ASP A 5 1.19 -4.28 12.03
N LEU A 6 1.76 -3.07 11.99
CA LEU A 6 0.98 -1.84 12.06
C LEU A 6 0.10 -1.67 10.81
N GLY A 7 0.67 -1.88 9.61
CA GLY A 7 -0.05 -1.83 8.35
C GLY A 7 -1.23 -2.82 8.31
N VAL A 8 -0.99 -4.05 8.76
CA VAL A 8 -2.03 -5.09 8.87
C VAL A 8 -3.17 -4.64 9.76
N LYS A 9 -2.86 -4.13 10.97
CA LYS A 9 -3.89 -3.67 11.91
C LYS A 9 -4.69 -2.49 11.36
N LEU A 10 -4.03 -1.52 10.74
CA LEU A 10 -4.70 -0.35 10.16
C LEU A 10 -5.63 -0.75 9.01
N LEU A 11 -5.17 -1.62 8.12
CA LEU A 11 -5.98 -2.08 7.00
C LEU A 11 -7.15 -2.96 7.47
N ALA A 12 -6.92 -3.87 8.41
CA ALA A 12 -7.99 -4.68 9.00
C ALA A 12 -9.05 -3.81 9.71
N GLN A 13 -8.63 -2.74 10.40
CA GLN A 13 -9.54 -1.76 10.99
C GLN A 13 -10.36 -1.00 9.94
N LYS A 14 -9.73 -0.53 8.85
CA LYS A 14 -10.41 0.13 7.73
C LYS A 14 -11.47 -0.79 7.09
N LEU A 15 -11.19 -2.09 7.01
CA LEU A 15 -12.11 -3.12 6.50
C LEU A 15 -13.20 -3.54 7.51
N GLY A 16 -13.39 -2.79 8.61
CA GLY A 16 -14.45 -3.05 9.59
C GLY A 16 -14.08 -4.09 10.64
N GLY A 17 -12.79 -4.34 10.88
CA GLY A 17 -12.28 -5.20 11.96
C GLY A 17 -12.59 -6.69 11.82
N SER A 18 -13.32 -7.08 10.77
CA SER A 18 -13.68 -8.47 10.46
C SER A 18 -12.73 -9.13 9.45
N ALA A 19 -11.83 -8.34 8.84
CA ALA A 19 -10.82 -8.86 7.94
C ALA A 19 -9.81 -9.70 8.73
N ASN A 20 -9.51 -10.90 8.24
CA ASN A 20 -8.52 -11.77 8.86
C ASN A 20 -7.12 -11.14 8.76
N ASN A 21 -6.51 -10.81 9.89
CA ASN A 21 -5.18 -10.21 9.96
C ASN A 21 -4.10 -11.04 9.22
N ASP A 22 -4.20 -12.37 9.22
CA ASP A 22 -3.25 -13.22 8.51
C ASP A 22 -3.38 -13.06 6.99
N MET A 23 -4.62 -12.99 6.51
CA MET A 23 -4.92 -12.74 5.10
C MET A 23 -4.49 -11.34 4.70
N VAL A 24 -4.79 -10.33 5.52
CA VAL A 24 -4.35 -8.95 5.31
C VAL A 24 -2.82 -8.85 5.26
N GLY A 25 -2.12 -9.58 6.14
CA GLY A 25 -0.66 -9.67 6.13
C GLY A 25 -0.10 -10.32 4.87
N GLN A 26 -0.71 -11.39 4.38
CA GLN A 26 -0.32 -12.03 3.12
C GLN A 26 -0.51 -11.10 1.93
N VAL A 27 -1.65 -10.39 1.86
CA VAL A 27 -1.94 -9.44 0.78
C VAL A 27 -0.97 -8.26 0.82
N LEU A 28 -0.77 -7.63 1.98
CA LEU A 28 0.19 -6.54 2.14
C LEU A 28 1.62 -6.97 1.84
N GLY A 29 2.03 -8.15 2.31
CA GLY A 29 3.33 -8.73 1.99
C GLY A 29 3.51 -8.98 0.49
N SER A 30 2.49 -9.49 -0.21
CA SER A 30 2.56 -9.70 -1.66
C SER A 30 2.71 -8.40 -2.46
N LEU A 31 2.21 -7.28 -1.91
CA LEU A 31 2.27 -5.97 -2.54
C LEU A 31 3.59 -5.25 -2.25
N LEU A 32 4.03 -5.30 -0.99
CA LEU A 32 5.07 -4.42 -0.46
C LEU A 32 6.39 -5.14 -0.19
N SER A 33 6.41 -6.47 -0.15
CA SER A 33 7.65 -7.23 0.11
C SER A 33 8.31 -7.70 -1.18
N ASN A 34 9.64 -7.75 -1.15
CA ASN A 34 10.44 -8.39 -2.17
C ASN A 34 10.48 -9.92 -1.96
N SER A 35 11.19 -10.64 -2.84
CA SER A 35 11.32 -12.10 -2.80
C SER A 35 11.98 -12.66 -1.51
N LYS A 36 12.58 -11.82 -0.67
CA LYS A 36 13.17 -12.19 0.62
C LYS A 36 12.23 -11.92 1.80
N GLY A 37 11.06 -11.33 1.56
CA GLY A 37 10.08 -10.96 2.58
C GLY A 37 10.27 -9.56 3.16
N ASP A 38 11.38 -8.88 2.86
CA ASP A 38 11.64 -7.50 3.30
C ASP A 38 10.84 -6.50 2.46
N LEU A 39 10.54 -5.32 3.02
CA LEU A 39 9.89 -4.24 2.28
C LEU A 39 10.70 -3.82 1.04
N ASP A 40 10.04 -3.79 -0.12
CA ASP A 40 10.59 -3.35 -1.39
C ASP A 40 10.39 -1.85 -1.61
N LEU A 41 11.13 -1.06 -0.83
CA LEU A 41 11.11 0.40 -0.96
C LEU A 41 11.61 0.86 -2.34
N GLY A 42 12.47 0.08 -2.99
CA GLY A 42 12.99 0.39 -4.33
C GLY A 42 11.87 0.36 -5.38
N SER A 43 11.06 -0.69 -5.37
CA SER A 43 9.90 -0.79 -6.28
C SER A 43 8.84 0.27 -6.00
N LEU A 44 8.61 0.63 -4.73
CA LEU A 44 7.70 1.73 -4.36
C LEU A 44 8.17 3.07 -4.92
N LEU A 45 9.45 3.41 -4.72
CA LEU A 45 10.05 4.64 -5.25
C LEU A 45 10.04 4.66 -6.78
N ASN A 46 10.29 3.51 -7.42
CA ASN A 46 10.17 3.39 -8.87
C ASN A 46 8.72 3.60 -9.35
N GLY A 47 7.72 3.08 -8.64
CA GLY A 47 6.30 3.31 -8.94
C GLY A 47 5.91 4.78 -8.79
N MET A 48 6.40 5.46 -7.74
CA MET A 48 6.20 6.89 -7.56
C MET A 48 6.87 7.70 -8.67
N ASN A 49 8.13 7.43 -9.00
CA ASN A 49 8.83 8.12 -10.08
C ASN A 49 8.19 7.87 -11.45
N GLY A 50 7.85 6.62 -11.77
CA GLY A 50 7.20 6.25 -13.02
C GLY A 50 5.79 6.84 -13.18
N GLY A 51 5.09 7.10 -12.08
CA GLY A 51 3.80 7.77 -12.05
C GLY A 51 3.86 9.30 -12.10
N GLY A 52 5.05 9.91 -12.21
CA GLY A 52 5.21 11.37 -12.13
C GLY A 52 5.01 11.93 -10.72
N LEU A 53 5.23 11.11 -9.69
CA LEU A 53 5.00 11.42 -8.28
C LEU A 53 6.32 11.60 -7.51
N SER A 54 7.40 12.02 -8.19
CA SER A 54 8.69 12.29 -7.56
C SER A 54 8.57 13.32 -6.44
N ASP A 55 7.80 14.38 -6.62
CA ASP A 55 7.51 15.37 -5.56
C ASP A 55 6.84 14.76 -4.31
N LEU A 56 6.02 13.72 -4.49
CA LEU A 56 5.38 13.01 -3.38
C LEU A 56 6.43 12.18 -2.64
N ALA A 57 7.26 11.43 -3.37
CA ALA A 57 8.36 10.65 -2.81
C ALA A 57 9.35 11.54 -2.05
N GLU A 58 9.75 12.67 -2.63
CA GLU A 58 10.64 13.65 -2.00
C GLU A 58 10.04 14.21 -0.71
N SER A 59 8.72 14.48 -0.68
CA SER A 59 8.06 14.98 0.53
C SER A 59 8.09 13.97 1.69
N TRP A 60 8.08 12.67 1.40
CA TRP A 60 8.08 11.62 2.42
C TRP A 60 9.48 11.16 2.83
N LEU A 61 10.49 11.41 1.99
CA LEU A 61 11.89 11.12 2.29
C LEU A 61 12.63 12.31 2.93
N GLY A 62 12.11 13.52 2.80
CA GLY A 62 12.65 14.72 3.43
C GLY A 62 12.14 14.94 4.86
N ASP A 63 12.59 16.04 5.47
CA ASP A 63 12.23 16.42 6.85
C ASP A 63 10.97 17.33 6.92
N GLY A 64 10.30 17.55 5.79
CA GLY A 64 9.11 18.39 5.68
C GLY A 64 7.81 17.62 5.95
N ASP A 65 6.68 18.31 5.75
CA ASP A 65 5.38 17.67 5.82
C ASP A 65 5.15 16.71 4.64
N ASN A 66 4.61 15.53 4.96
CA ASN A 66 4.18 14.56 3.97
C ASN A 66 3.05 15.12 3.11
N LYS A 67 3.24 15.20 1.79
CA LYS A 67 2.15 15.58 0.89
C LYS A 67 1.03 14.55 0.95
N PRO A 68 -0.25 14.98 0.89
CA PRO A 68 -1.37 14.06 0.79
C PRO A 68 -1.29 13.28 -0.52
N VAL A 69 -1.70 12.02 -0.48
CA VAL A 69 -1.84 11.16 -1.65
C VAL A 69 -3.31 10.98 -1.99
N SER A 70 -3.65 11.04 -3.27
CA SER A 70 -5.00 10.79 -3.79
C SER A 70 -5.15 9.35 -4.29
N THR A 71 -6.40 8.90 -4.43
CA THR A 71 -6.74 7.56 -4.95
C THR A 71 -6.11 7.31 -6.34
N ASN A 72 -6.19 8.28 -7.24
CA ASN A 72 -5.59 8.20 -8.58
C ASN A 72 -4.06 8.02 -8.51
N GLN A 73 -3.40 8.66 -7.55
CA GLN A 73 -1.95 8.52 -7.38
C GLN A 73 -1.57 7.14 -6.84
N LEU A 74 -2.38 6.57 -5.92
CA LEU A 74 -2.20 5.18 -5.46
C LEU A 74 -2.36 4.19 -6.62
N GLU A 75 -3.33 4.42 -7.50
CA GLU A 75 -3.52 3.63 -8.72
C GLU A 75 -2.33 3.74 -9.68
N SER A 76 -1.70 4.91 -9.79
CA SER A 76 -0.48 5.08 -10.59
C SER A 76 0.72 4.33 -10.02
N ILE A 77 0.85 4.27 -8.68
CA ILE A 77 1.98 3.60 -8.01
C ILE A 77 1.85 2.08 -8.09
N PHE A 78 0.67 1.56 -7.74
CA PHE A 78 0.46 0.12 -7.59
C PHE A 78 -0.18 -0.54 -8.81
N GLY A 79 -0.83 0.24 -9.68
CA GLY A 79 -1.64 -0.26 -10.78
C GLY A 79 -3.06 -0.63 -10.33
N SER A 80 -4.06 -0.21 -11.11
CA SER A 80 -5.47 -0.50 -10.81
C SER A 80 -5.77 -2.00 -10.72
N ASP A 81 -5.10 -2.83 -11.54
CA ASP A 81 -5.33 -4.27 -11.55
C ASP A 81 -4.86 -4.94 -10.25
N LYS A 82 -3.69 -4.54 -9.73
CA LYS A 82 -3.20 -5.06 -8.44
C LYS A 82 -4.13 -4.67 -7.30
N ILE A 83 -4.59 -3.41 -7.26
CA ILE A 83 -5.53 -2.95 -6.22
C ILE A 83 -6.84 -3.74 -6.30
N LYS A 84 -7.33 -4.01 -7.51
CA LYS A 84 -8.53 -4.83 -7.71
C LYS A 84 -8.34 -6.28 -7.25
N GLU A 85 -7.19 -6.88 -7.55
CA GLU A 85 -6.85 -8.23 -7.10
C GLU A 85 -6.81 -8.31 -5.57
N MET A 86 -6.14 -7.35 -4.91
CA MET A 86 -6.10 -7.25 -3.45
C MET A 86 -7.49 -7.11 -2.85
N ALA A 87 -8.34 -6.23 -3.42
CA ALA A 87 -9.72 -6.08 -2.98
C ALA A 87 -10.47 -7.41 -3.03
N GLY A 88 -10.35 -8.14 -4.14
CA GLY A 88 -10.95 -9.46 -4.31
C GLY A 88 -10.47 -10.48 -3.27
N GLN A 89 -9.15 -10.52 -3.00
CA GLN A 89 -8.57 -11.40 -1.98
C GLN A 89 -9.07 -11.06 -0.57
N LEU A 90 -9.26 -9.77 -0.28
CA LEU A 90 -9.73 -9.28 1.01
C LEU A 90 -11.25 -9.34 1.18
N GLY A 91 -12.00 -9.76 0.15
CA GLY A 91 -13.47 -9.73 0.15
C GLY A 91 -14.03 -8.31 0.21
N ALA A 92 -13.24 -7.32 -0.22
CA ALA A 92 -13.58 -5.91 -0.24
C ALA A 92 -13.79 -5.42 -1.68
N ASP A 93 -14.40 -4.25 -1.82
CA ASP A 93 -14.37 -3.51 -3.08
C ASP A 93 -13.15 -2.55 -3.14
N LYS A 94 -12.76 -2.17 -4.36
CA LYS A 94 -11.65 -1.25 -4.60
C LYS A 94 -11.82 0.10 -3.87
N GLY A 95 -13.05 0.60 -3.75
CA GLY A 95 -13.36 1.85 -3.09
C GLY A 95 -13.18 1.78 -1.57
N SER A 96 -13.46 0.62 -0.96
CA SER A 96 -13.21 0.38 0.46
C SER A 96 -11.72 0.32 0.84
N LEU A 97 -10.84 0.00 -0.11
CA LEU A 97 -9.39 0.01 0.09
C LEU A 97 -8.75 1.41 -0.10
N LEU A 98 -9.43 2.31 -0.81
CA LEU A 98 -8.94 3.65 -1.13
C LEU A 98 -9.68 4.74 -0.32
#